data_AF-A0A7S3QFV9-F1
#
_entry.id   AF-A0A7S3QFV9-F1
#
_cell.length_a   1.000
_cell.length_b   1.000
_cell.length_c   1.000
_cell.angle_alpha   90.00
_cell.angle_beta   90.00
_cell.angle_gamma   90.00
#
_symmetry.space_group_name_H-M   'P 1'
#
loop_
_entity.id
_entity.type
_entity.pdbx_description
1 polymer ?
#
loop_
_entity_poly.entity_id
_entity_poly.type
_entity_poly.pdbx_seq_one_letter_code
_entity_poly.pdbx_strand_id
1 'polypeptide(L)'
;DGNPGQDACTVPPKVDYFKRDGWSLTYLKSDTYTSDERVQSSLWATGSPYIKQNGHSDPTFYVRRICPDCAETHKDIIYKRLSSLPESFDVMDLFLANWFNDHNELGVDFNLFSTFEDAKADTNAWKFCNYNDPGIGFPRDCGPSHSIASNWNSLRRGGVKSFAFYVYDQNPRIGGSIPVTIIPAQFAKVYGRGSLANSSADEKNSYLWKCTEDNSSAKTPVFYVKRVCDSCPSSHKQIVYKRLTPLPEGMDLKNLFVETWSSKGNVLNIDFELYDNMEDALGGLQSQRWTFCNYDDQGIGFPRDCGPHGAVIFTWGSASRGGQKDFAFYLYDGNPGQDTCTVPSSSAVLCGKVVPSTCNTEWTNNYFGIELSTYHEKKELFTTGNRIVVGGVTYYVDAMQHHDNCNSNVGLVYIANELAPFPRRWHQVPPKPRHLHYHRRFQPQQMRNHYAGASTV
;
A
#
# COMPACT_ATOMS: atom_id res chain seq x y z
N ASP A 1 -57.03 -14.31 17.83
CA ASP A 1 -56.30 -15.36 18.56
C ASP A 1 -54.83 -15.33 18.17
N GLY A 2 -53.96 -14.93 19.11
CA GLY A 2 -52.51 -15.01 18.96
C GLY A 2 -52.01 -16.23 19.72
N ASN A 3 -51.18 -17.06 19.10
CA ASN A 3 -50.69 -18.30 19.69
C ASN A 3 -49.37 -18.04 20.46
N PRO A 4 -49.29 -18.22 21.78
CA PRO A 4 -48.06 -18.05 22.54
C PRO A 4 -47.30 -19.39 22.61
N GLY A 5 -46.11 -19.48 22.02
CA GLY A 5 -45.32 -20.71 22.11
C GLY A 5 -44.28 -20.96 21.01
N GLN A 6 -43.63 -19.91 20.49
CA GLN A 6 -42.34 -20.10 19.83
C GLN A 6 -41.32 -19.22 20.53
N ASP A 7 -40.33 -19.86 21.14
CA ASP A 7 -39.16 -19.19 21.67
C ASP A 7 -38.49 -18.43 20.53
N ALA A 8 -38.33 -17.12 20.72
CA ALA A 8 -37.56 -16.30 19.81
C ALA A 8 -36.07 -16.66 19.96
N CYS A 9 -35.64 -17.69 19.22
CA CYS A 9 -34.23 -18.03 19.08
C CYS A 9 -33.50 -16.86 18.41
N THR A 10 -33.02 -15.92 19.24
CA THR A 10 -32.00 -14.95 18.84
C THR A 10 -30.73 -15.71 18.53
N VAL A 11 -30.57 -16.05 17.24
CA VAL A 11 -29.27 -16.43 16.70
C VAL A 11 -28.32 -15.28 17.04
N PRO A 12 -27.23 -15.50 17.80
CA PRO A 12 -26.27 -14.45 18.09
C PRO A 12 -25.82 -13.85 16.76
N PRO A 13 -25.70 -12.51 16.64
CA PRO A 13 -25.23 -11.91 15.40
C PRO A 13 -23.89 -12.55 15.04
N LYS A 14 -23.81 -13.18 13.87
CA LYS A 14 -22.55 -13.74 13.37
C LYS A 14 -21.55 -12.59 13.33
N VAL A 15 -20.55 -12.64 14.21
CA VAL A 15 -19.51 -11.61 14.29
C VAL A 15 -18.78 -11.62 12.96
N ASP A 16 -18.90 -10.53 12.21
CA ASP A 16 -18.11 -10.35 10.99
C ASP A 16 -16.66 -10.09 11.39
N TYR A 17 -15.84 -11.13 11.29
CA TYR A 17 -14.41 -11.07 11.55
C TYR A 17 -13.63 -10.38 10.41
N PHE A 18 -14.26 -10.08 9.28
CA PHE A 18 -13.54 -9.82 8.03
C PHE A 18 -13.47 -8.35 7.61
N LYS A 19 -14.15 -7.45 8.33
CA LYS A 19 -14.01 -6.00 8.09
C LYS A 19 -14.20 -5.19 9.36
N ARG A 20 -13.14 -4.50 9.80
CA ARG A 20 -13.17 -3.49 10.86
C ARG A 20 -12.35 -2.29 10.39
N ASP A 21 -12.93 -1.10 10.43
CA ASP A 21 -12.29 0.10 9.89
C ASP A 21 -10.95 0.38 10.59
N GLY A 22 -9.86 0.43 9.82
CA GLY A 22 -8.50 0.65 10.32
C GLY A 22 -7.79 -0.59 10.86
N TRP A 23 -8.33 -1.81 10.70
CA TRP A 23 -7.72 -3.04 11.23
C TRP A 23 -7.68 -4.17 10.19
N SER A 24 -6.47 -4.66 9.87
CA SER A 24 -6.24 -5.76 8.94
C SER A 24 -6.11 -7.10 9.66
N LEU A 25 -6.84 -8.12 9.21
CA LEU A 25 -6.93 -9.46 9.81
C LEU A 25 -5.64 -10.27 9.55
N THR A 26 -4.95 -10.68 10.61
CA THR A 26 -3.66 -11.40 10.51
C THR A 26 -3.71 -12.87 10.91
N TYR A 27 -4.72 -13.26 11.69
CA TYR A 27 -4.97 -14.66 12.04
C TYR A 27 -6.44 -14.87 12.41
N LEU A 28 -7.00 -16.01 12.02
CA LEU A 28 -8.34 -16.45 12.39
C LEU A 28 -8.33 -17.94 12.73
N LYS A 29 -8.89 -18.29 13.88
CA LYS A 29 -9.29 -19.67 14.23
C LYS A 29 -10.76 -19.65 14.62
N SER A 30 -11.56 -20.54 14.02
CA SER A 30 -12.97 -20.70 14.35
C SER A 30 -13.41 -22.11 13.99
N ASP A 31 -14.34 -22.67 14.76
CA ASP A 31 -15.01 -23.95 14.45
C ASP A 31 -15.82 -23.91 13.13
N THR A 32 -16.00 -22.73 12.52
CA THR A 32 -16.86 -22.49 11.34
C THR A 32 -16.14 -21.96 10.10
N TYR A 33 -14.84 -21.65 10.17
CA TYR A 33 -14.08 -21.08 9.05
C TYR A 33 -12.75 -21.81 8.85
N THR A 34 -12.59 -22.45 7.70
CA THR A 34 -11.33 -23.06 7.26
C THR A 34 -10.64 -22.15 6.25
N SER A 35 -9.42 -21.69 6.57
CA SER A 35 -8.47 -20.99 5.68
C SER A 35 -9.08 -19.95 4.72
N ASP A 36 -9.21 -18.72 5.20
CA ASP A 36 -9.73 -17.60 4.42
C ASP A 36 -8.60 -16.83 3.71
N GLU A 37 -8.76 -16.51 2.41
CA GLU A 37 -7.81 -15.74 1.61
C GLU A 37 -7.56 -14.31 2.13
N ARG A 38 -8.41 -13.83 3.06
CA ARG A 38 -8.30 -12.51 3.72
C ARG A 38 -7.40 -12.51 4.96
N VAL A 39 -6.85 -13.65 5.37
CA VAL A 39 -5.91 -13.72 6.51
C VAL A 39 -4.50 -13.35 6.05
N GLN A 40 -4.04 -12.16 6.44
CA GLN A 40 -2.74 -11.59 6.09
C GLN A 40 -1.72 -11.86 7.21
N SER A 41 -1.30 -13.12 7.34
CA SER A 41 -0.33 -13.54 8.37
C SER A 41 1.07 -12.93 8.20
N SER A 42 1.39 -12.41 7.01
CA SER A 42 2.56 -11.58 6.71
C SER A 42 2.64 -10.35 7.62
N LEU A 43 1.53 -9.66 7.87
CA LEU A 43 1.48 -8.37 8.56
C LEU A 43 2.00 -8.41 10.01
N TRP A 44 2.01 -9.56 10.67
CA TRP A 44 2.56 -9.72 12.03
C TRP A 44 3.60 -10.85 12.14
N ALA A 45 4.13 -11.30 11.00
CA ALA A 45 5.24 -12.24 10.97
C ALA A 45 6.56 -11.56 11.42
N THR A 46 7.47 -12.35 12.00
CA THR A 46 8.85 -11.94 12.32
C THR A 46 9.50 -11.22 11.13
N GLY A 47 9.87 -9.96 11.32
CA GLY A 47 10.40 -9.10 10.25
C GLY A 47 9.44 -8.04 9.72
N SER A 48 8.12 -8.20 9.90
CA SER A 48 7.10 -7.32 9.31
C SER A 48 7.27 -5.85 9.71
N PRO A 49 7.15 -4.89 8.76
CA PRO A 49 7.24 -3.46 9.06
C PRO A 49 6.08 -2.93 9.92
N TYR A 50 4.98 -3.67 10.11
CA TYR A 50 3.84 -3.24 10.94
C TYR A 50 4.01 -3.56 12.44
N ILE A 51 5.04 -4.32 12.82
CA ILE A 51 5.33 -4.74 14.19
C ILE A 51 6.82 -4.62 14.58
N LYS A 52 7.74 -4.71 13.62
CA LYS A 52 9.17 -4.43 13.85
C LYS A 52 9.36 -2.92 13.92
N GLN A 53 10.16 -2.42 14.88
CA GLN A 53 10.38 -0.98 15.09
C GLN A 53 11.87 -0.62 15.24
N ASN A 54 12.76 -1.47 14.72
CA ASN A 54 14.19 -1.35 14.94
C ASN A 54 14.74 -0.14 14.18
N GLY A 55 15.31 0.81 14.93
CA GLY A 55 15.81 2.08 14.38
C GLY A 55 14.81 3.25 14.42
N HIS A 56 13.60 3.07 14.97
CA HIS A 56 12.65 4.16 15.18
C HIS A 56 12.75 4.78 16.57
N SER A 57 12.40 6.07 16.68
CA SER A 57 12.32 6.79 17.96
C SER A 57 11.07 6.46 18.78
N ASP A 58 10.04 5.89 18.13
CA ASP A 58 8.82 5.40 18.75
C ASP A 58 8.67 3.90 18.42
N PRO A 59 8.73 3.00 19.42
CA PRO A 59 8.57 1.57 19.23
C PRO A 59 7.11 1.10 19.29
N THR A 60 6.13 2.02 19.32
CA THR A 60 4.73 1.68 19.49
C THR A 60 4.16 0.98 18.27
N PHE A 61 3.51 -0.18 18.49
CA PHE A 61 2.59 -0.78 17.53
C PHE A 61 1.39 -1.40 18.27
N TYR A 62 0.27 -1.54 17.56
CA TYR A 62 -0.98 -2.07 18.10
C TYR A 62 -1.38 -3.38 17.44
N VAL A 63 -1.77 -4.35 18.27
CA VAL A 63 -2.37 -5.63 17.87
C VAL A 63 -3.69 -5.78 18.62
N ARG A 64 -4.75 -6.22 17.94
CA ARG A 64 -6.09 -6.41 18.51
C ARG A 64 -6.47 -7.88 18.46
N ARG A 65 -6.98 -8.42 19.57
CA ARG A 65 -7.60 -9.75 19.62
C ARG A 65 -9.10 -9.63 19.80
N ILE A 66 -9.85 -10.40 19.01
CA ILE A 66 -11.30 -10.62 19.17
C ILE A 66 -11.56 -12.06 19.62
N CYS A 67 -12.46 -12.25 20.57
CA CYS A 67 -12.85 -13.57 21.10
C CYS A 67 -14.30 -13.55 21.61
N PRO A 68 -15.33 -13.85 20.78
CA PRO A 68 -16.72 -13.72 21.21
C PRO A 68 -17.12 -14.66 22.35
N ASP A 69 -16.45 -15.82 22.45
CA ASP A 69 -16.69 -16.84 23.47
C ASP A 69 -15.96 -16.58 24.80
N CYS A 70 -15.17 -15.50 24.89
CA CYS A 70 -14.44 -15.12 26.10
C CYS A 70 -15.32 -14.41 27.14
N ALA A 71 -14.79 -14.27 28.36
CA ALA A 71 -15.33 -13.36 29.37
C ALA A 71 -15.45 -11.93 28.80
N GLU A 72 -16.39 -11.13 29.31
CA GLU A 72 -16.74 -9.82 28.73
C GLU A 72 -15.53 -8.89 28.55
N THR A 73 -14.63 -8.87 29.52
CA THR A 73 -13.38 -8.09 29.49
C THR A 73 -12.39 -8.55 28.40
N HIS A 74 -12.53 -9.77 27.89
CA HIS A 74 -11.60 -10.42 26.97
C HIS A 74 -12.14 -10.58 25.54
N LYS A 75 -13.35 -10.08 25.26
CA LYS A 75 -13.97 -10.14 23.93
C LYS A 75 -13.26 -9.28 22.89
N ASP A 76 -12.68 -8.17 23.34
CA ASP A 76 -11.89 -7.24 22.54
C ASP A 76 -10.72 -6.77 23.41
N ILE A 77 -9.47 -7.04 22.99
CA ILE A 77 -8.26 -6.68 23.74
C ILE A 77 -7.29 -6.00 22.77
N ILE A 78 -6.80 -4.82 23.14
CA ILE A 78 -5.76 -4.10 22.42
C ILE A 78 -4.44 -4.27 23.16
N TYR A 79 -3.46 -4.91 22.52
CA TYR A 79 -2.05 -4.85 22.88
C TYR A 79 -1.43 -3.60 22.26
N LYS A 80 -0.65 -2.88 23.06
CA LYS A 80 0.19 -1.75 22.64
C LYS A 80 1.63 -2.06 23.04
N ARG A 81 2.55 -2.10 22.07
CA ARG A 81 3.99 -2.18 22.36
C ARG A 81 4.51 -0.85 22.92
N LEU A 82 5.48 -0.92 23.83
CA LEU A 82 6.14 0.22 24.48
C LEU A 82 7.67 0.21 24.30
N SER A 83 8.27 -0.93 23.93
CA SER A 83 9.73 -1.10 23.74
C SER A 83 10.06 -1.71 22.38
N SER A 84 11.28 -1.48 21.86
CA SER A 84 11.72 -2.06 20.59
C SER A 84 11.77 -3.59 20.64
N LEU A 85 11.48 -4.26 19.51
CA LEU A 85 11.61 -5.71 19.40
C LEU A 85 13.08 -6.15 19.18
N PRO A 86 13.58 -7.17 19.88
CA PRO A 86 14.80 -7.87 19.49
C PRO A 86 14.74 -8.36 18.04
N GLU A 87 15.90 -8.46 17.38
CA GLU A 87 15.95 -8.83 15.95
C GLU A 87 15.36 -10.22 15.65
N SER A 88 15.49 -11.16 16.59
CA SER A 88 14.97 -12.52 16.52
C SER A 88 13.59 -12.71 17.16
N PHE A 89 12.88 -11.64 17.50
CA PHE A 89 11.63 -11.73 18.27
C PHE A 89 10.45 -12.15 17.40
N ASP A 90 9.84 -13.30 17.71
CA ASP A 90 8.69 -13.84 16.98
C ASP A 90 7.36 -13.47 17.64
N VAL A 91 6.70 -12.45 17.09
CA VAL A 91 5.39 -11.98 17.56
C VAL A 91 4.29 -13.02 17.30
N MET A 92 4.37 -13.79 16.21
CA MET A 92 3.36 -14.81 15.92
C MET A 92 3.46 -15.95 16.95
N ASP A 93 4.67 -16.41 17.28
CA ASP A 93 4.89 -17.41 18.33
C ASP A 93 4.44 -16.87 19.70
N LEU A 94 4.81 -15.64 20.06
CA LEU A 94 4.38 -14.99 21.31
C LEU A 94 2.86 -15.02 21.48
N PHE A 95 2.12 -14.59 20.45
CA PHE A 95 0.67 -14.44 20.54
C PHE A 95 -0.08 -15.76 20.38
N LEU A 96 0.42 -16.71 19.58
CA LEU A 96 -0.29 -17.95 19.26
C LEU A 96 0.20 -19.18 20.03
N ALA A 97 1.39 -19.17 20.60
CA ALA A 97 2.03 -20.36 21.16
C ALA A 97 2.75 -20.17 22.50
N ASN A 98 3.51 -19.09 22.73
CA ASN A 98 4.36 -18.95 23.91
C ASN A 98 4.29 -17.52 24.48
N TRP A 99 3.25 -17.23 25.28
CA TRP A 99 3.08 -15.96 25.98
C TRP A 99 4.06 -15.83 27.15
N PHE A 100 5.31 -15.54 26.81
CA PHE A 100 6.45 -15.46 27.74
C PHE A 100 6.72 -13.99 28.12
N ASN A 101 7.52 -13.76 29.17
CA ASN A 101 7.93 -12.41 29.59
C ASN A 101 9.32 -11.98 29.10
N ASP A 102 10.06 -12.85 28.40
CA ASP A 102 11.29 -12.47 27.73
C ASP A 102 11.01 -11.37 26.70
N HIS A 103 11.51 -10.15 26.95
CA HIS A 103 11.21 -8.92 26.20
C HIS A 103 9.70 -8.68 25.97
N ASN A 104 8.85 -9.13 26.91
CA ASN A 104 7.40 -8.95 26.88
C ASN A 104 6.82 -8.90 28.30
N GLU A 105 7.21 -7.91 29.08
CA GLU A 105 6.66 -7.64 30.42
C GLU A 105 5.63 -6.48 30.43
N LEU A 106 4.54 -6.64 31.19
CA LEU A 106 3.43 -5.68 31.26
C LEU A 106 3.88 -4.40 31.98
N GLY A 107 3.60 -3.24 31.38
CA GLY A 107 4.04 -1.93 31.86
C GLY A 107 5.51 -1.59 31.52
N VAL A 108 6.24 -2.51 30.89
CA VAL A 108 7.64 -2.32 30.46
C VAL A 108 7.73 -2.40 28.93
N ASP A 109 7.35 -3.55 28.37
CA ASP A 109 7.39 -3.83 26.94
C ASP A 109 6.05 -3.63 26.25
N PHE A 110 4.94 -3.76 26.99
CA PHE A 110 3.59 -3.61 26.46
C PHE A 110 2.57 -3.20 27.52
N ASN A 111 1.43 -2.66 27.06
CA ASN A 111 0.21 -2.51 27.86
C ASN A 111 -0.98 -3.21 27.15
N LEU A 112 -1.97 -3.67 27.93
CA LEU A 112 -3.26 -4.14 27.41
C LEU A 112 -4.38 -3.19 27.78
N PHE A 113 -5.35 -3.04 26.87
CA PHE A 113 -6.50 -2.16 27.03
C PHE A 113 -7.78 -2.84 26.52
N SER A 114 -8.92 -2.46 27.10
CA SER A 114 -10.24 -2.93 26.67
C SER A 114 -10.84 -2.11 25.51
N THR A 115 -10.24 -0.96 25.18
CA THR A 115 -10.64 -0.13 24.03
C THR A 115 -9.41 0.40 23.29
N PHE A 116 -9.57 0.78 22.02
CA PHE A 116 -8.47 1.38 21.25
C PHE A 116 -8.25 2.85 21.60
N GLU A 117 -9.31 3.53 22.02
CA GLU A 117 -9.31 4.89 22.55
C GLU A 117 -8.40 4.98 23.78
N ASP A 118 -8.57 4.05 24.72
CA ASP A 118 -7.71 3.90 25.89
C ASP A 118 -6.25 3.61 25.51
N ALA A 119 -6.02 2.70 24.55
CA ALA A 119 -4.66 2.38 24.10
C ALA A 119 -3.93 3.60 23.48
N LYS A 120 -4.63 4.40 22.67
CA LYS A 120 -4.10 5.65 22.10
C LYS A 120 -3.85 6.72 23.17
N ALA A 121 -4.75 6.83 24.15
CA ALA A 121 -4.64 7.81 25.25
C ALA A 121 -3.70 7.37 26.39
N ASP A 122 -3.29 6.10 26.40
CA ASP A 122 -2.57 5.43 27.49
C ASP A 122 -3.34 5.43 28.83
N THR A 123 -4.68 5.38 28.76
CA THR A 123 -5.58 5.37 29.92
C THR A 123 -6.12 3.98 30.21
N ASN A 124 -6.48 3.69 31.46
CA ASN A 124 -7.17 2.44 31.84
C ASN A 124 -6.46 1.12 31.44
N ALA A 125 -5.11 1.14 31.40
CA ALA A 125 -4.30 -0.06 31.17
C ALA A 125 -4.61 -1.18 32.19
N TRP A 126 -4.58 -2.43 31.71
CA TRP A 126 -4.75 -3.61 32.55
C TRP A 126 -3.58 -3.76 33.52
N LYS A 127 -3.86 -4.26 34.72
CA LYS A 127 -2.92 -4.27 35.85
C LYS A 127 -2.31 -5.63 36.17
N PHE A 128 -2.75 -6.70 35.50
CA PHE A 128 -2.27 -8.05 35.78
C PHE A 128 -2.02 -8.85 34.50
N CYS A 129 -0.90 -9.56 34.48
CA CYS A 129 -0.56 -10.60 33.51
C CYS A 129 0.30 -11.69 34.18
N ASN A 130 0.25 -12.90 33.64
CA ASN A 130 1.17 -13.99 33.95
C ASN A 130 1.68 -14.66 32.66
N TYR A 131 2.80 -15.37 32.75
CA TYR A 131 3.62 -15.74 31.59
C TYR A 131 4.29 -17.11 31.73
N ASN A 132 5.02 -17.55 30.70
CA ASN A 132 5.98 -18.65 30.75
C ASN A 132 5.35 -20.04 30.92
N ASP A 133 4.26 -20.31 30.20
CA ASP A 133 3.61 -21.63 30.11
C ASP A 133 3.74 -22.16 28.68
N PRO A 134 4.66 -23.10 28.39
CA PRO A 134 4.96 -23.52 27.03
C PRO A 134 3.74 -24.03 26.25
N GLY A 135 3.50 -23.50 25.06
CA GLY A 135 2.33 -23.83 24.25
C GLY A 135 1.03 -23.12 24.65
N ILE A 136 1.05 -22.16 25.59
CA ILE A 136 -0.04 -21.22 25.87
C ILE A 136 0.29 -19.86 25.25
N GLY A 137 -0.56 -19.40 24.33
CA GLY A 137 -0.48 -18.06 23.74
C GLY A 137 -1.25 -17.01 24.54
N PHE A 138 -1.47 -15.88 23.89
CA PHE A 138 -2.07 -14.67 24.46
C PHE A 138 -3.48 -14.91 25.09
N PRO A 139 -3.87 -14.15 26.14
CA PRO A 139 -3.04 -13.38 27.06
C PRO A 139 -2.75 -14.19 28.34
N ARG A 140 -2.67 -15.53 28.26
CA ARG A 140 -2.73 -16.44 29.42
C ARG A 140 -3.88 -16.07 30.37
N ASP A 141 -3.58 -15.61 31.60
CA ASP A 141 -4.57 -15.24 32.62
C ASP A 141 -4.49 -13.74 32.98
N CYS A 142 -4.07 -12.87 32.05
CA CYS A 142 -4.12 -11.41 32.22
C CYS A 142 -5.53 -10.91 32.58
N GLY A 143 -5.63 -9.71 33.15
CA GLY A 143 -6.92 -9.07 33.40
C GLY A 143 -6.81 -7.60 33.82
N PRO A 144 -7.90 -6.82 33.72
CA PRO A 144 -7.89 -5.38 34.01
C PRO A 144 -7.38 -5.02 35.41
N SER A 145 -7.68 -5.85 36.42
CA SER A 145 -7.32 -5.59 37.83
C SER A 145 -6.65 -6.77 38.54
N HIS A 146 -6.87 -8.00 38.09
CA HIS A 146 -6.37 -9.24 38.69
C HIS A 146 -6.39 -10.35 37.64
N SER A 147 -5.89 -11.55 37.98
CA SER A 147 -5.92 -12.70 37.08
C SER A 147 -7.34 -13.10 36.68
N ILE A 148 -7.54 -13.42 35.39
CA ILE A 148 -8.80 -13.98 34.87
C ILE A 148 -8.48 -15.16 33.94
N ALA A 149 -8.53 -16.36 34.49
CA ALA A 149 -8.17 -17.58 33.79
C ALA A 149 -9.12 -17.97 32.65
N SER A 150 -8.67 -18.92 31.82
CA SER A 150 -9.45 -19.57 30.75
C SER A 150 -9.83 -18.70 29.54
N ASN A 151 -9.22 -17.52 29.38
CA ASN A 151 -9.41 -16.65 28.21
C ASN A 151 -8.28 -16.76 27.17
N TRP A 152 -7.29 -17.63 27.37
CA TRP A 152 -6.14 -17.78 26.50
C TRP A 152 -6.41 -18.58 25.23
N ASN A 153 -5.59 -18.35 24.21
CA ASN A 153 -5.59 -19.10 22.95
C ASN A 153 -4.31 -19.93 22.79
N SER A 154 -4.34 -20.95 21.91
CA SER A 154 -3.11 -21.63 21.46
C SER A 154 -3.24 -22.26 20.08
N LEU A 155 -2.09 -22.48 19.42
CA LEU A 155 -1.99 -23.31 18.21
C LEU A 155 -2.27 -24.79 18.48
N ARG A 156 -1.62 -25.37 19.52
CA ARG A 156 -1.44 -26.83 19.65
C ARG A 156 -1.96 -27.47 20.95
N ARG A 157 -2.37 -26.70 21.96
CA ARG A 157 -2.85 -27.25 23.26
C ARG A 157 -4.37 -27.23 23.36
N GLY A 158 -4.94 -26.04 23.56
CA GLY A 158 -6.37 -25.83 23.80
C GLY A 158 -6.69 -24.35 23.95
N GLY A 159 -7.49 -24.02 24.95
CA GLY A 159 -7.96 -22.65 25.20
C GLY A 159 -9.23 -22.35 24.41
N VAL A 160 -9.47 -21.07 24.12
CA VAL A 160 -10.63 -20.66 23.33
C VAL A 160 -10.57 -21.16 21.89
N LYS A 161 -11.75 -21.49 21.35
CA LYS A 161 -11.88 -22.08 20.00
C LYS A 161 -11.96 -21.02 18.90
N SER A 162 -12.77 -19.98 19.14
CA SER A 162 -13.00 -18.88 18.20
C SER A 162 -12.22 -17.63 18.63
N PHE A 163 -11.22 -17.25 17.86
CA PHE A 163 -10.52 -15.98 18.05
C PHE A 163 -9.88 -15.48 16.74
N ALA A 164 -9.70 -14.16 16.66
CA ALA A 164 -9.05 -13.49 15.55
C ALA A 164 -8.04 -12.46 16.06
N PHE A 165 -6.94 -12.27 15.33
CA PHE A 165 -5.96 -11.21 15.55
C PHE A 165 -5.92 -10.26 14.37
N TYR A 166 -5.67 -8.99 14.66
CA TYR A 166 -5.58 -7.89 13.71
C TYR A 166 -4.40 -7.00 14.05
N VAL A 167 -3.77 -6.38 13.05
CA VAL A 167 -2.88 -5.24 13.25
C VAL A 167 -3.60 -3.94 12.89
N TYR A 168 -3.19 -2.83 13.50
CA TYR A 168 -3.72 -1.51 13.15
C TYR A 168 -3.06 -1.01 11.86
N ASP A 169 -3.86 -0.56 10.88
CA ASP A 169 -3.39 -0.22 9.53
C ASP A 169 -2.38 0.94 9.51
N GLN A 170 -2.41 1.77 10.56
CA GLN A 170 -1.53 2.93 10.77
C GLN A 170 -0.47 2.68 11.86
N ASN A 171 -0.13 1.42 12.15
CA ASN A 171 1.09 1.12 12.90
C ASN A 171 2.31 1.77 12.20
N PRO A 172 3.25 2.39 12.94
CA PRO A 172 4.46 2.96 12.38
C PRO A 172 5.20 1.91 11.53
N ARG A 173 5.62 2.28 10.33
CA ARG A 173 6.34 1.40 9.42
C ARG A 173 7.82 1.72 9.49
N ILE A 174 8.68 0.70 9.53
CA ILE A 174 10.13 0.92 9.46
C ILE A 174 10.46 1.70 8.18
N GLY A 175 11.00 2.91 8.34
CA GLY A 175 11.35 3.85 7.28
C GLY A 175 10.37 5.02 7.08
N GLY A 176 9.28 5.16 7.85
CA GLY A 176 8.24 6.16 7.59
C GLY A 176 7.83 7.03 8.79
N SER A 177 8.42 8.21 8.93
CA SER A 177 7.89 9.32 9.74
C SER A 177 7.47 10.50 8.85
N ILE A 178 6.47 10.30 7.99
CA ILE A 178 5.80 11.33 7.19
C ILE A 178 4.27 11.09 7.28
N PRO A 179 3.42 12.13 7.35
CA PRO A 179 1.99 11.95 7.57
C PRO A 179 1.30 11.11 6.50
N VAL A 180 0.38 10.26 6.95
CA VAL A 180 -0.43 9.38 6.10
C VAL A 180 -1.31 10.22 5.17
N THR A 181 -0.88 10.36 3.92
CA THR A 181 -1.78 10.48 2.78
C THR A 181 -1.61 9.21 1.97
N ILE A 182 -2.69 8.44 1.83
CA ILE A 182 -2.65 7.15 1.15
C ILE A 182 -2.47 7.42 -0.35
N ILE A 183 -1.24 7.26 -0.84
CA ILE A 183 -0.99 6.92 -2.24
C ILE A 183 -0.59 5.44 -2.23
N PRO A 184 -1.46 4.51 -2.68
CA PRO A 184 -1.02 3.15 -2.90
C PRO A 184 -0.02 3.20 -4.05
N ALA A 185 1.23 2.83 -3.80
CA ALA A 185 2.26 2.81 -4.83
C ALA A 185 1.80 1.91 -5.98
N GLN A 186 1.64 2.51 -7.17
CA GLN A 186 0.99 1.84 -8.28
C GLN A 186 2.00 1.03 -9.09
N PHE A 187 1.48 0.32 -10.09
CA PHE A 187 2.24 -0.55 -10.96
C PHE A 187 2.01 -0.09 -12.40
N ALA A 188 2.99 0.57 -13.01
CA ALA A 188 2.95 0.92 -14.42
C ALA A 188 3.05 -0.35 -15.30
N LYS A 189 2.01 -0.64 -16.10
CA LYS A 189 2.06 -1.74 -17.09
C LYS A 189 3.05 -1.38 -18.20
N VAL A 190 3.97 -2.29 -18.50
CA VAL A 190 5.09 -2.09 -19.46
C VAL A 190 5.16 -3.15 -20.56
N TYR A 191 4.33 -4.19 -20.46
CA TYR A 191 4.14 -5.20 -21.49
C TYR A 191 2.80 -5.93 -21.24
N GLY A 192 2.10 -6.29 -22.32
CA GLY A 192 0.92 -7.15 -22.26
C GLY A 192 0.82 -8.04 -23.50
N ARG A 193 0.27 -9.24 -23.34
CA ARG A 193 -0.04 -10.19 -24.42
C ARG A 193 -1.49 -10.66 -24.32
N GLY A 194 -2.09 -11.01 -25.46
CA GLY A 194 -3.47 -11.49 -25.53
C GLY A 194 -4.46 -10.40 -25.15
N SER A 195 -5.48 -10.76 -24.38
CA SER A 195 -6.48 -9.85 -23.79
C SER A 195 -5.88 -8.79 -22.86
N LEU A 196 -4.68 -9.03 -22.31
CA LEU A 196 -3.96 -8.06 -21.48
C LEU A 196 -3.06 -7.12 -22.29
N ALA A 197 -2.95 -7.28 -23.61
CA ALA A 197 -2.28 -6.34 -24.49
C ALA A 197 -3.11 -5.04 -24.61
N ASN A 198 -2.45 -3.90 -24.39
CA ASN A 198 -2.96 -2.59 -24.77
C ASN A 198 -1.78 -1.84 -25.40
N SER A 199 -1.59 -2.01 -26.71
CA SER A 199 -0.46 -1.46 -27.46
C SER A 199 -0.21 0.00 -27.13
N SER A 200 -1.28 0.82 -27.06
CA SER A 200 -1.17 2.24 -26.75
C SER A 200 -0.63 2.58 -25.35
N ALA A 201 -0.75 1.68 -24.37
CA ALA A 201 -0.21 1.84 -23.02
C ALA A 201 1.14 1.12 -22.85
N ASP A 202 1.25 -0.07 -23.44
CA ASP A 202 2.45 -0.92 -23.39
C ASP A 202 3.62 -0.26 -24.15
N GLU A 203 3.36 0.36 -25.31
CA GLU A 203 4.35 1.16 -26.05
C GLU A 203 4.72 2.42 -25.27
N LYS A 204 3.72 3.18 -24.77
CA LYS A 204 3.95 4.42 -24.00
C LYS A 204 4.83 4.22 -22.77
N ASN A 205 4.69 3.09 -22.08
CA ASN A 205 5.46 2.79 -20.86
C ASN A 205 6.70 1.94 -21.12
N SER A 206 6.95 1.49 -22.35
CA SER A 206 8.08 0.59 -22.68
C SER A 206 9.47 1.16 -22.32
N TYR A 207 9.62 2.49 -22.28
CA TYR A 207 10.86 3.16 -21.86
C TYR A 207 11.21 2.91 -20.38
N LEU A 208 10.25 2.53 -19.52
CA LEU A 208 10.49 2.26 -18.10
C LEU A 208 11.37 1.04 -17.89
N TRP A 209 11.39 0.08 -18.82
CA TRP A 209 12.39 -1.00 -18.82
C TRP A 209 13.80 -0.40 -18.87
N LYS A 210 14.06 0.44 -19.89
CA LYS A 210 15.37 1.05 -20.08
C LYS A 210 15.76 1.97 -18.92
N CYS A 211 14.83 2.78 -18.44
CA CYS A 211 15.12 3.64 -17.30
C CYS A 211 15.35 2.86 -15.99
N THR A 212 14.76 1.67 -15.83
CA THR A 212 15.06 0.78 -14.70
C THR A 212 16.45 0.17 -14.84
N GLU A 213 16.89 -0.21 -16.05
CA GLU A 213 18.28 -0.66 -16.31
C GLU A 213 19.31 0.40 -15.90
N ASP A 214 19.10 1.63 -16.38
CA ASP A 214 20.06 2.72 -16.20
C ASP A 214 20.18 3.13 -14.72
N ASN A 215 19.06 3.16 -13.98
CA ASN A 215 19.05 3.49 -12.54
C ASN A 215 19.46 2.33 -11.62
N SER A 216 19.23 1.06 -12.01
CA SER A 216 19.58 -0.12 -11.18
C SER A 216 21.07 -0.51 -11.28
N SER A 217 21.87 0.29 -11.98
CA SER A 217 23.33 0.16 -12.07
C SER A 217 24.07 0.78 -10.87
N ALA A 218 23.36 1.52 -10.00
CA ALA A 218 23.91 2.14 -8.79
C ALA A 218 23.84 1.22 -7.55
N LYS A 219 24.59 1.58 -6.49
CA LYS A 219 24.91 0.75 -5.30
C LYS A 219 23.74 0.26 -4.41
N THR A 220 22.48 0.56 -4.75
CA THR A 220 21.28 0.06 -4.06
C THR A 220 20.24 -0.40 -5.10
N PRO A 221 20.39 -1.60 -5.67
CA PRO A 221 19.79 -1.99 -6.96
C PRO A 221 18.41 -2.68 -6.82
N VAL A 222 17.70 -2.45 -5.72
CA VAL A 222 16.44 -3.15 -5.45
C VAL A 222 15.32 -2.51 -6.28
N PHE A 223 14.88 -3.23 -7.31
CA PHE A 223 13.70 -2.92 -8.09
C PHE A 223 12.75 -4.12 -8.15
N TYR A 224 11.49 -3.84 -8.45
CA TYR A 224 10.40 -4.80 -8.46
C TYR A 224 9.69 -4.85 -9.81
N VAL A 225 9.42 -6.06 -10.30
CA VAL A 225 8.62 -6.35 -11.50
C VAL A 225 7.50 -7.30 -11.11
N LYS A 226 6.25 -6.95 -11.40
CA LYS A 226 5.11 -7.83 -11.21
C LYS A 226 4.68 -8.44 -12.54
N ARG A 227 4.45 -9.75 -12.56
CA ARG A 227 3.72 -10.48 -13.59
C ARG A 227 2.28 -10.71 -13.14
N VAL A 228 1.33 -10.63 -14.08
CA VAL A 228 -0.06 -11.10 -13.90
C VAL A 228 -0.43 -12.10 -15.02
N CYS A 229 -1.21 -13.13 -14.69
CA CYS A 229 -1.67 -14.18 -15.61
C CYS A 229 -2.96 -14.86 -15.07
N ASP A 230 -4.15 -14.38 -15.43
CA ASP A 230 -5.40 -14.87 -14.82
C ASP A 230 -5.71 -16.35 -15.13
N SER A 231 -5.22 -16.87 -16.26
CA SER A 231 -5.34 -18.28 -16.68
C SER A 231 -4.33 -19.22 -16.03
N CYS A 232 -3.35 -18.70 -15.28
CA CYS A 232 -2.33 -19.50 -14.64
C CYS A 232 -2.88 -20.23 -13.38
N PRO A 233 -2.18 -21.29 -12.90
CA PRO A 233 -2.40 -21.86 -11.56
C PRO A 233 -2.38 -20.79 -10.47
N SER A 234 -3.00 -21.03 -9.32
CA SER A 234 -3.17 -20.04 -8.24
C SER A 234 -1.86 -19.33 -7.86
N SER A 235 -0.77 -20.07 -7.64
CA SER A 235 0.56 -19.53 -7.33
C SER A 235 1.18 -18.68 -8.45
N HIS A 236 0.69 -18.78 -9.68
CA HIS A 236 1.26 -18.10 -10.85
C HIS A 236 0.36 -17.00 -11.42
N LYS A 237 -0.81 -16.75 -10.80
CA LYS A 237 -1.70 -15.65 -11.18
C LYS A 237 -1.05 -14.29 -10.99
N GLN A 238 -0.23 -14.16 -9.96
CA GLN A 238 0.64 -13.03 -9.71
C GLN A 238 2.02 -13.55 -9.30
N ILE A 239 3.08 -12.91 -9.77
CA ILE A 239 4.45 -13.18 -9.32
C ILE A 239 5.17 -11.84 -9.23
N VAL A 240 5.85 -11.57 -8.12
CA VAL A 240 6.68 -10.37 -7.93
C VAL A 240 8.15 -10.79 -7.91
N TYR A 241 8.89 -10.35 -8.92
CA TYR A 241 10.34 -10.36 -8.96
C TYR A 241 10.89 -9.20 -8.15
N LYS A 242 11.84 -9.48 -7.27
CA LYS A 242 12.63 -8.51 -6.51
C LYS A 242 14.10 -8.68 -6.88
N ARG A 243 14.74 -7.64 -7.40
CA ARG A 243 16.19 -7.63 -7.64
C ARG A 243 16.96 -7.49 -6.32
N LEU A 244 18.05 -8.23 -6.17
CA LEU A 244 18.98 -8.15 -5.03
C LEU A 244 20.36 -7.57 -5.39
N THR A 245 20.88 -7.90 -6.58
CA THR A 245 22.22 -7.50 -7.04
C THR A 245 22.14 -6.43 -8.14
N PRO A 246 23.22 -5.67 -8.43
CA PRO A 246 23.24 -4.78 -9.59
C PRO A 246 22.96 -5.54 -10.88
N LEU A 247 22.41 -4.85 -11.89
CA LEU A 247 22.24 -5.47 -13.20
C LEU A 247 23.60 -5.62 -13.90
N PRO A 248 23.87 -6.76 -14.56
CA PRO A 248 25.04 -6.91 -15.42
C PRO A 248 25.05 -5.87 -16.54
N GLU A 249 26.22 -5.38 -16.90
CA GLU A 249 26.40 -4.45 -18.01
C GLU A 249 25.81 -5.03 -19.30
N GLY A 250 24.94 -4.24 -19.96
CA GLY A 250 24.25 -4.65 -21.19
C GLY A 250 23.11 -5.65 -21.01
N MET A 251 22.61 -5.91 -19.79
CA MET A 251 21.38 -6.67 -19.60
C MET A 251 20.15 -5.89 -20.07
N ASP A 252 19.42 -6.45 -21.05
CA ASP A 252 18.10 -5.98 -21.50
C ASP A 252 17.01 -6.66 -20.65
N LEU A 253 16.31 -5.88 -19.82
CA LEU A 253 15.27 -6.41 -18.93
C LEU A 253 14.06 -6.92 -19.71
N LYS A 254 13.67 -6.22 -20.78
CA LYS A 254 12.51 -6.62 -21.59
C LYS A 254 12.76 -8.00 -22.20
N ASN A 255 13.93 -8.20 -22.80
CA ASN A 255 14.38 -9.48 -23.37
C ASN A 255 14.42 -10.59 -22.30
N LEU A 256 14.95 -10.30 -21.11
CA LEU A 256 14.98 -11.25 -19.99
C LEU A 256 13.57 -11.75 -19.60
N PHE A 257 12.60 -10.83 -19.49
CA PHE A 257 11.24 -11.18 -19.07
C PHE A 257 10.36 -11.77 -20.18
N VAL A 258 10.49 -11.30 -21.44
CA VAL A 258 9.54 -11.65 -22.52
C VAL A 258 10.10 -12.57 -23.61
N GLU A 259 11.41 -12.81 -23.66
CA GLU A 259 12.03 -13.66 -24.70
C GLU A 259 12.89 -14.78 -24.13
N THR A 260 13.88 -14.52 -23.26
CA THR A 260 14.74 -15.61 -22.73
C THR A 260 15.06 -15.39 -21.25
N TRP A 261 14.44 -16.22 -20.40
CA TRP A 261 14.70 -16.26 -18.96
C TRP A 261 16.06 -16.91 -18.68
N SER A 262 17.12 -16.12 -18.73
CA SER A 262 18.50 -16.59 -18.57
C SER A 262 18.97 -16.59 -17.11
N SER A 263 19.95 -17.46 -16.81
CA SER A 263 20.68 -17.49 -15.54
C SER A 263 21.83 -16.48 -15.46
N LYS A 264 22.24 -15.87 -16.59
CA LYS A 264 23.43 -15.01 -16.67
C LYS A 264 23.27 -13.72 -15.85
N GLY A 265 23.75 -13.74 -14.61
CA GLY A 265 23.57 -12.64 -13.63
C GLY A 265 22.11 -12.48 -13.20
N ASN A 266 21.35 -13.57 -13.25
CA ASN A 266 19.95 -13.65 -12.86
C ASN A 266 19.67 -15.06 -12.32
N VAL A 267 20.23 -15.37 -11.14
CA VAL A 267 20.01 -16.64 -10.41
C VAL A 267 19.10 -16.42 -9.19
N LEU A 268 18.15 -17.33 -8.99
CA LEU A 268 17.14 -17.26 -7.92
C LEU A 268 17.80 -17.36 -6.54
N ASN A 269 17.34 -16.53 -5.62
CA ASN A 269 17.83 -16.37 -4.25
C ASN A 269 19.32 -15.97 -4.16
N ILE A 270 19.89 -15.45 -5.27
CA ILE A 270 21.23 -14.85 -5.36
C ILE A 270 21.10 -13.45 -5.95
N ASP A 271 20.65 -13.34 -7.21
CA ASP A 271 20.47 -12.08 -7.92
C ASP A 271 19.06 -11.51 -7.78
N PHE A 272 18.07 -12.37 -7.54
CA PHE A 272 16.67 -12.01 -7.37
C PHE A 272 15.91 -12.98 -6.48
N GLU A 273 14.79 -12.54 -5.90
CA GLU A 273 13.81 -13.38 -5.20
C GLU A 273 12.44 -13.28 -5.92
N LEU A 274 11.62 -14.33 -5.84
CA LEU A 274 10.23 -14.32 -6.31
C LEU A 274 9.27 -14.51 -5.15
N TYR A 275 8.13 -13.82 -5.22
CA TYR A 275 7.06 -13.84 -4.22
C TYR A 275 5.69 -13.87 -4.90
N ASP A 276 4.68 -14.37 -4.21
CA ASP A 276 3.29 -14.38 -4.72
C ASP A 276 2.68 -12.95 -4.72
N ASN A 277 3.22 -12.04 -3.91
CA ASN A 277 2.72 -10.67 -3.76
C ASN A 277 3.83 -9.65 -3.46
N MET A 278 3.46 -8.36 -3.52
CA MET A 278 4.39 -7.24 -3.34
C MET A 278 4.75 -6.98 -1.86
N GLU A 279 3.89 -7.38 -0.93
CA GLU A 279 4.10 -7.17 0.51
C GLU A 279 5.27 -8.03 1.01
N ASP A 280 5.27 -9.33 0.67
CA ASP A 280 6.37 -10.24 1.01
C ASP A 280 7.68 -9.84 0.32
N ALA A 281 7.59 -9.32 -0.91
CA ALA A 281 8.74 -8.82 -1.66
C ALA A 281 9.36 -7.57 -1.00
N LEU A 282 8.54 -6.60 -0.60
CA LEU A 282 8.97 -5.44 0.17
C LEU A 282 9.55 -5.86 1.53
N GLY A 283 8.91 -6.80 2.22
CA GLY A 283 9.34 -7.34 3.51
C GLY A 283 10.63 -8.18 3.45
N GLY A 284 10.93 -8.81 2.30
CA GLY A 284 12.10 -9.69 2.14
C GLY A 284 12.00 -10.98 2.95
N LEU A 285 10.80 -11.52 3.12
CA LEU A 285 10.56 -12.70 3.97
C LEU A 285 11.14 -13.97 3.35
N GLN A 286 12.27 -14.46 3.86
CA GLN A 286 12.96 -15.64 3.29
C GLN A 286 12.12 -16.93 3.31
N SER A 287 11.06 -17.00 4.12
CA SER A 287 10.11 -18.12 4.18
C SER A 287 9.02 -18.07 3.10
N GLN A 288 8.77 -16.90 2.50
CA GLN A 288 7.76 -16.70 1.43
C GLN A 288 8.37 -16.66 0.03
N ARG A 289 9.70 -16.64 -0.09
CA ARG A 289 10.38 -16.65 -1.39
C ARG A 289 10.26 -18.00 -2.07
N TRP A 290 10.16 -18.01 -3.39
CA TRP A 290 10.13 -19.24 -4.16
C TRP A 290 11.47 -19.97 -4.09
N THR A 291 11.42 -21.31 -4.09
CA THR A 291 12.62 -22.14 -3.91
C THR A 291 13.13 -22.79 -5.20
N PHE A 292 12.42 -22.66 -6.33
CA PHE A 292 12.83 -23.29 -7.59
C PHE A 292 12.68 -22.35 -8.80
N CYS A 293 13.67 -22.40 -9.68
CA CYS A 293 13.67 -21.85 -11.04
C CYS A 293 14.61 -22.67 -11.94
N ASN A 294 14.32 -22.71 -13.24
CA ASN A 294 15.21 -23.18 -14.29
C ASN A 294 15.31 -22.12 -15.42
N TYR A 295 16.32 -22.22 -16.28
CA TYR A 295 16.76 -21.10 -17.13
C TYR A 295 17.27 -21.51 -18.52
N ASP A 296 17.57 -20.51 -19.35
CA ASP A 296 18.40 -20.60 -20.56
C ASP A 296 17.80 -21.40 -21.72
N ASP A 297 16.48 -21.37 -21.85
CA ASP A 297 15.74 -21.95 -22.98
C ASP A 297 15.34 -20.83 -23.94
N GLN A 298 15.92 -20.82 -25.15
CA GLN A 298 15.81 -19.67 -26.04
C GLN A 298 14.36 -19.44 -26.50
N GLY A 299 13.89 -18.20 -26.38
CA GLY A 299 12.52 -17.83 -26.69
C GLY A 299 11.49 -18.25 -25.64
N ILE A 300 11.92 -18.78 -24.48
CA ILE A 300 11.08 -18.99 -23.30
C ILE A 300 11.36 -17.89 -22.27
N GLY A 301 10.42 -16.96 -22.11
CA GLY A 301 10.47 -15.89 -21.13
C GLY A 301 10.06 -16.33 -19.72
N PHE A 302 9.94 -15.35 -18.84
CA PHE A 302 9.63 -15.55 -17.43
C PHE A 302 8.23 -16.17 -17.20
N PRO A 303 8.05 -17.06 -16.20
CA PRO A 303 9.05 -17.58 -15.25
C PRO A 303 9.66 -18.94 -15.66
N ARG A 304 9.64 -19.34 -16.93
CA ARG A 304 9.91 -20.73 -17.36
C ARG A 304 9.11 -21.75 -16.54
N ASP A 305 9.77 -22.55 -15.68
CA ASP A 305 9.15 -23.52 -14.78
C ASP A 305 9.42 -23.21 -13.29
N CYS A 306 9.68 -21.96 -12.91
CA CYS A 306 9.84 -21.59 -11.50
C CYS A 306 8.61 -21.97 -10.65
N GLY A 307 8.78 -22.08 -9.33
CA GLY A 307 7.65 -22.27 -8.44
C GLY A 307 8.01 -22.17 -6.95
N PRO A 308 7.00 -21.97 -6.08
CA PRO A 308 7.20 -21.68 -4.66
C PRO A 308 7.93 -22.79 -3.90
N HIS A 309 7.71 -24.05 -4.27
CA HIS A 309 8.27 -25.24 -3.59
C HIS A 309 8.92 -26.26 -4.54
N GLY A 310 9.04 -25.95 -5.83
CA GLY A 310 9.44 -26.90 -6.87
C GLY A 310 9.03 -26.43 -8.27
N ALA A 311 9.31 -27.23 -9.29
CA ALA A 311 9.02 -26.88 -10.69
C ALA A 311 7.50 -26.82 -10.96
N VAL A 312 7.05 -25.75 -11.63
CA VAL A 312 5.66 -25.61 -12.10
C VAL A 312 5.64 -25.30 -13.59
N ILE A 313 5.51 -26.36 -14.38
CA ILE A 313 5.61 -26.34 -15.84
C ILE A 313 4.43 -25.64 -16.53
N PHE A 314 4.65 -25.21 -17.78
CA PHE A 314 3.67 -24.54 -18.66
C PHE A 314 3.14 -23.18 -18.17
N THR A 315 3.80 -22.56 -17.18
CA THR A 315 3.39 -21.25 -16.66
C THR A 315 4.09 -20.07 -17.33
N TRP A 316 5.10 -20.31 -18.16
CA TRP A 316 5.87 -19.28 -18.90
C TRP A 316 5.06 -18.42 -19.87
N GLY A 317 5.57 -17.22 -20.13
CA GLY A 317 5.14 -16.36 -21.24
C GLY A 317 6.29 -16.11 -22.23
N SER A 318 5.97 -15.85 -23.49
CA SER A 318 6.94 -15.42 -24.50
C SER A 318 6.30 -14.50 -25.53
N ALA A 319 7.08 -13.55 -26.04
CA ALA A 319 6.70 -12.75 -27.20
C ALA A 319 6.74 -13.59 -28.50
N SER A 320 7.72 -14.49 -28.66
CA SER A 320 8.03 -15.19 -29.91
C SER A 320 7.61 -16.67 -29.98
N ARG A 321 7.80 -17.49 -28.94
CA ARG A 321 7.58 -18.96 -28.98
C ARG A 321 6.29 -19.47 -28.32
N GLY A 322 5.48 -18.60 -27.71
CA GLY A 322 4.16 -18.95 -27.18
C GLY A 322 4.06 -18.95 -25.66
N GLY A 323 3.58 -20.06 -25.08
CA GLY A 323 3.32 -20.19 -23.64
C GLY A 323 1.90 -19.74 -23.26
N GLN A 324 1.75 -19.16 -22.07
CA GLN A 324 0.50 -18.54 -21.61
C GLN A 324 0.07 -17.43 -22.57
N LYS A 325 -1.22 -17.40 -22.92
CA LYS A 325 -1.76 -16.50 -23.94
C LYS A 325 -1.93 -15.07 -23.42
N ASP A 326 -2.37 -14.97 -22.17
CA ASP A 326 -2.83 -13.74 -21.53
C ASP A 326 -1.96 -13.48 -20.29
N PHE A 327 -0.95 -12.62 -20.46
CA PHE A 327 -0.09 -12.18 -19.35
C PHE A 327 0.36 -10.74 -19.55
N ALA A 328 0.72 -10.08 -18.45
CA ALA A 328 1.28 -8.73 -18.47
C ALA A 328 2.41 -8.57 -17.45
N PHE A 329 3.32 -7.65 -17.74
CA PHE A 329 4.37 -7.20 -16.82
C PHE A 329 4.16 -5.73 -16.44
N TYR A 330 4.46 -5.44 -15.18
CA TYR A 330 4.34 -4.13 -14.58
C TYR A 330 5.60 -3.82 -13.79
N LEU A 331 6.11 -2.59 -13.90
CA LEU A 331 7.12 -2.08 -12.98
C LEU A 331 6.44 -1.39 -11.80
N TYR A 332 7.07 -1.47 -10.63
CA TYR A 332 6.59 -0.79 -9.42
C TYR A 332 7.03 0.68 -9.44
N ASP A 333 6.10 1.61 -9.22
CA ASP A 333 6.37 3.05 -9.32
C ASP A 333 7.35 3.57 -8.26
N GLY A 334 7.56 2.81 -7.17
CA GLY A 334 8.58 3.09 -6.15
C GLY A 334 9.97 2.52 -6.47
N ASN A 335 10.22 2.05 -7.70
CA ASN A 335 11.55 1.64 -8.13
C ASN A 335 12.50 2.86 -8.20
N PRO A 336 13.78 2.73 -7.76
CA PRO A 336 14.71 3.87 -7.71
C PRO A 336 14.85 4.62 -9.04
N GLY A 337 14.76 5.95 -8.98
CA GLY A 337 14.98 6.85 -10.11
C GLY A 337 13.83 6.92 -11.12
N GLN A 338 12.72 6.19 -10.95
CA GLN A 338 11.58 6.25 -11.87
C GLN A 338 10.91 7.63 -11.95
N ASP A 339 10.96 8.39 -10.87
CA ASP A 339 10.56 9.79 -10.77
C ASP A 339 11.45 10.75 -11.59
N THR A 340 12.72 10.40 -11.79
CA THR A 340 13.69 11.16 -12.59
C THR A 340 13.71 10.78 -14.08
N CYS A 341 12.97 9.74 -14.48
CA CYS A 341 12.92 9.24 -15.86
C CYS A 341 12.24 10.22 -16.82
N THR A 342 13.01 10.83 -17.72
CA THR A 342 12.46 11.58 -18.86
C THR A 342 12.10 10.64 -20.02
N VAL A 343 10.87 10.73 -20.52
CA VAL A 343 10.42 9.98 -21.71
C VAL A 343 11.28 10.37 -22.93
N PRO A 344 11.79 9.41 -23.73
CA PRO A 344 12.55 9.70 -24.95
C PRO A 344 11.78 10.58 -25.93
N SER A 345 12.46 11.55 -26.54
CA SER A 345 11.87 12.73 -27.18
C SER A 345 11.16 12.52 -28.53
N SER A 346 10.65 11.31 -28.81
CA SER A 346 9.86 10.99 -30.01
C SER A 346 8.36 10.78 -29.73
N SER A 347 7.90 10.98 -28.49
CA SER A 347 6.47 11.01 -28.13
C SER A 347 6.27 11.99 -26.97
N ALA A 348 5.94 13.23 -27.33
CA ALA A 348 6.09 14.39 -26.45
C ALA A 348 5.22 14.33 -25.18
N VAL A 349 5.87 14.19 -24.02
CA VAL A 349 5.34 14.73 -22.76
C VAL A 349 5.40 16.24 -22.85
N LEU A 350 4.28 16.89 -22.55
CA LEU A 350 4.15 18.34 -22.56
C LEU A 350 4.35 18.91 -21.17
N CYS A 351 5.39 19.71 -20.98
CA CYS A 351 5.50 20.60 -19.83
C CYS A 351 4.80 21.93 -20.12
N GLY A 352 3.99 22.40 -19.17
CA GLY A 352 3.32 23.71 -19.24
C GLY A 352 3.37 24.40 -17.88
N LYS A 353 3.28 25.73 -17.87
CA LYS A 353 3.36 26.50 -16.62
C LYS A 353 1.98 26.68 -15.99
N VAL A 354 1.87 26.38 -14.70
CA VAL A 354 0.74 26.84 -13.88
C VAL A 354 0.89 28.33 -13.66
N VAL A 355 -0.13 29.10 -14.01
CA VAL A 355 -0.12 30.57 -13.98
C VAL A 355 -1.34 31.09 -13.22
N PRO A 356 -1.24 32.25 -12.55
CA PRO A 356 -2.38 32.88 -11.92
C PRO A 356 -3.36 33.42 -12.97
N SER A 357 -4.64 33.46 -12.61
CA SER A 357 -5.66 34.20 -13.35
C SER A 357 -5.97 35.54 -12.69
N THR A 358 -6.79 36.37 -13.35
CA THR A 358 -7.32 37.60 -12.72
C THR A 358 -8.15 37.30 -11.45
N CYS A 359 -8.68 36.09 -11.30
CA CYS A 359 -9.46 35.67 -10.12
C CYS A 359 -8.67 34.87 -9.08
N ASN A 360 -7.61 34.16 -9.49
CA ASN A 360 -6.89 33.21 -8.64
C ASN A 360 -5.37 33.45 -8.75
N THR A 361 -4.78 34.07 -7.73
CA THR A 361 -3.32 34.15 -7.59
C THR A 361 -2.70 32.84 -7.09
N GLU A 362 -3.50 31.98 -6.46
CA GLU A 362 -3.16 30.66 -5.97
C GLU A 362 -4.32 29.69 -6.28
N TRP A 363 -4.02 28.41 -6.49
CA TRP A 363 -5.01 27.39 -6.87
C TRP A 363 -5.20 26.39 -5.73
N THR A 364 -6.34 26.48 -5.04
CA THR A 364 -6.66 25.65 -3.85
C THR A 364 -7.87 24.73 -4.05
N ASN A 365 -8.44 24.71 -5.27
CA ASN A 365 -9.62 23.93 -5.64
C ASN A 365 -9.22 22.74 -6.53
N ASN A 366 -10.20 21.93 -6.95
CA ASN A 366 -10.03 20.83 -7.90
C ASN A 366 -9.81 21.30 -9.36
N TYR A 367 -9.18 22.45 -9.55
CA TYR A 367 -8.79 22.99 -10.85
C TYR A 367 -7.67 24.02 -10.72
N PHE A 368 -6.88 24.17 -11.77
CA PHE A 368 -5.83 25.18 -11.87
C PHE A 368 -5.73 25.76 -13.29
N GLY A 369 -5.13 26.95 -13.40
CA GLY A 369 -4.89 27.63 -14.67
C GLY A 369 -3.53 27.30 -15.26
N ILE A 370 -3.50 26.97 -16.55
CA ILE A 370 -2.29 26.89 -17.38
C ILE A 370 -2.26 28.05 -18.38
N GLU A 371 -1.09 28.30 -18.95
CA GLU A 371 -0.91 29.29 -20.02
C GLU A 371 -1.88 29.03 -21.19
N LEU A 372 -2.56 30.08 -21.65
CA LEU A 372 -3.63 29.97 -22.64
C LEU A 372 -3.12 29.43 -24.00
N SER A 373 -1.85 29.72 -24.35
CA SER A 373 -1.15 29.11 -25.48
C SER A 373 -1.06 27.59 -25.36
N THR A 374 -0.65 27.08 -24.19
CA THR A 374 -0.59 25.64 -23.89
C THR A 374 -1.96 24.97 -24.01
N TYR A 375 -3.02 25.63 -23.52
CA TYR A 375 -4.39 25.17 -23.72
C TYR A 375 -4.76 25.05 -25.20
N HIS A 376 -4.56 26.10 -26.00
CA HIS A 376 -4.95 26.08 -27.42
C HIS A 376 -4.15 25.07 -28.26
N GLU A 377 -2.84 24.94 -28.03
CA GLU A 377 -1.98 24.07 -28.84
C GLU A 377 -2.16 22.58 -28.48
N LYS A 378 -2.60 22.26 -27.25
CA LYS A 378 -2.48 20.89 -26.68
C LYS A 378 -3.76 20.34 -26.05
N LYS A 379 -4.90 21.03 -26.18
CA LYS A 379 -6.20 20.65 -25.59
C LYS A 379 -6.54 19.15 -25.70
N GLU A 380 -6.35 18.56 -26.87
CA GLU A 380 -6.67 17.15 -27.15
C GLU A 380 -5.88 16.15 -26.28
N LEU A 381 -4.72 16.55 -25.73
CA LEU A 381 -3.90 15.74 -24.84
C LEU A 381 -4.43 15.72 -23.39
N PHE A 382 -5.27 16.67 -23.01
CA PHE A 382 -5.92 16.74 -21.69
C PHE A 382 -7.29 16.04 -21.73
N THR A 383 -7.28 14.79 -22.22
CA THR A 383 -8.46 13.92 -22.23
C THR A 383 -8.84 13.50 -20.81
N THR A 384 -10.14 13.41 -20.51
CA THR A 384 -10.63 12.92 -19.21
C THR A 384 -10.02 11.54 -18.88
N GLY A 385 -9.48 11.39 -17.67
CA GLY A 385 -8.77 10.20 -17.21
C GLY A 385 -7.26 10.20 -17.50
N ASN A 386 -6.73 11.12 -18.31
CA ASN A 386 -5.28 11.21 -18.51
C ASN A 386 -4.59 11.71 -17.24
N ARG A 387 -3.43 11.12 -16.92
CA ARG A 387 -2.60 11.52 -15.79
C ARG A 387 -1.95 12.88 -16.04
N ILE A 388 -1.97 13.76 -15.04
CA ILE A 388 -1.27 15.04 -15.03
C ILE A 388 -0.53 15.24 -13.71
N VAL A 389 0.66 15.84 -13.75
CA VAL A 389 1.49 16.09 -12.57
C VAL A 389 1.65 17.58 -12.38
N VAL A 390 1.34 18.09 -11.19
CA VAL A 390 1.44 19.51 -10.82
C VAL A 390 2.01 19.63 -9.41
N GLY A 391 3.08 20.42 -9.25
CA GLY A 391 3.70 20.63 -7.93
C GLY A 391 4.23 19.34 -7.27
N GLY A 392 4.55 18.31 -8.07
CA GLY A 392 4.93 16.98 -7.59
C GLY A 392 3.73 16.06 -7.24
N VAL A 393 2.50 16.56 -7.28
CA VAL A 393 1.29 15.78 -7.03
C VAL A 393 0.69 15.27 -8.34
N THR A 394 0.29 14.01 -8.36
CA THR A 394 -0.37 13.38 -9.51
C THR A 394 -1.88 13.49 -9.37
N TYR A 395 -2.55 13.88 -10.46
CA TYR A 395 -3.99 13.92 -10.62
C TYR A 395 -4.40 13.26 -11.95
N TYR A 396 -5.70 13.09 -12.13
CA TYR A 396 -6.31 12.78 -13.43
C TYR A 396 -7.05 14.00 -13.93
N VAL A 397 -6.94 14.30 -15.22
CA VAL A 397 -7.77 15.34 -15.85
C VAL A 397 -9.23 14.88 -15.78
N ASP A 398 -10.10 15.71 -15.20
CA ASP A 398 -11.55 15.52 -15.21
C ASP A 398 -12.15 16.20 -16.46
N ALA A 399 -11.77 17.45 -16.68
CA ALA A 399 -12.15 18.23 -17.86
C ALA A 399 -11.12 19.34 -18.16
N MET A 400 -11.23 19.94 -19.34
CA MET A 400 -10.45 21.12 -19.72
C MET A 400 -11.35 22.18 -20.36
N GLN A 401 -11.32 23.41 -19.87
CA GLN A 401 -12.21 24.49 -20.31
C GLN A 401 -11.49 25.84 -20.33
N HIS A 402 -11.93 26.73 -21.22
CA HIS A 402 -11.60 28.14 -21.23
C HIS A 402 -12.89 28.93 -21.05
N HIS A 403 -12.85 30.02 -20.27
CA HIS A 403 -14.04 30.73 -19.79
C HIS A 403 -13.92 32.24 -20.02
N ASP A 404 -14.98 32.88 -20.49
CA ASP A 404 -15.03 34.33 -20.76
C ASP A 404 -15.14 35.21 -19.49
N ASN A 405 -14.76 34.68 -18.33
CA ASN A 405 -14.80 35.37 -17.04
C ASN A 405 -13.39 35.85 -16.62
N CYS A 406 -13.17 36.09 -15.33
CA CYS A 406 -11.86 36.47 -14.78
C CYS A 406 -10.76 35.40 -14.93
N ASN A 407 -11.08 34.19 -15.43
CA ASN A 407 -10.12 33.17 -15.84
C ASN A 407 -9.84 33.17 -17.35
N SER A 408 -10.35 34.15 -18.12
CA SER A 408 -10.16 34.25 -19.58
C SER A 408 -8.70 34.34 -20.04
N ASN A 409 -7.77 34.68 -19.14
CA ASN A 409 -6.33 34.71 -19.42
C ASN A 409 -5.62 33.35 -19.25
N VAL A 410 -6.33 32.28 -18.86
CA VAL A 410 -5.77 30.94 -18.60
C VAL A 410 -6.68 29.83 -19.16
N GLY A 411 -6.10 28.69 -19.51
CA GLY A 411 -6.89 27.46 -19.69
C GLY A 411 -7.09 26.78 -18.33
N LEU A 412 -8.32 26.46 -17.94
CA LEU A 412 -8.59 25.71 -16.70
C LEU A 412 -8.52 24.20 -16.97
N VAL A 413 -7.68 23.53 -16.19
CA VAL A 413 -7.65 22.07 -16.08
C VAL A 413 -8.37 21.69 -14.79
N TYR A 414 -9.45 20.93 -14.90
CA TYR A 414 -10.14 20.32 -13.77
C TYR A 414 -9.50 18.97 -13.46
N ILE A 415 -9.36 18.65 -12.18
CA ILE A 415 -8.61 17.49 -11.72
C ILE A 415 -9.39 16.66 -10.70
N ALA A 416 -9.18 15.35 -10.77
CA ALA A 416 -9.65 14.36 -9.82
C ALA A 416 -8.46 13.62 -9.19
N ASN A 417 -8.62 13.21 -7.93
CA ASN A 417 -7.60 12.43 -7.20
C ASN A 417 -7.64 10.92 -7.54
N GLU A 418 -8.73 10.48 -8.18
CA GLU A 418 -9.00 9.07 -8.50
C GLU A 418 -9.53 8.97 -9.94
N LEU A 419 -9.26 7.83 -10.59
CA LEU A 419 -9.87 7.48 -11.87
C LEU A 419 -11.33 7.09 -11.66
N ALA A 420 -12.27 7.91 -12.13
CA ALA A 420 -13.69 7.60 -12.05
C ALA A 420 -14.01 6.29 -12.81
N PRO A 421 -14.70 5.31 -12.18
CA PRO A 421 -15.02 4.03 -12.82
C PRO A 421 -16.17 4.18 -13.84
N PHE A 422 -15.82 4.64 -15.04
CA PHE A 422 -16.69 4.79 -16.22
C PHE A 422 -17.84 5.82 -16.10
N PRO A 423 -18.41 6.30 -17.23
CA PRO A 423 -18.94 7.68 -17.26
C PRO A 423 -20.45 7.79 -16.96
N ARG A 424 -20.82 8.16 -15.73
CA ARG A 424 -22.06 8.94 -15.46
C ARG A 424 -21.93 9.94 -14.30
N ARG A 425 -21.93 11.23 -14.67
CA ARG A 425 -22.49 12.41 -13.99
C ARG A 425 -22.40 12.52 -12.44
N TRP A 426 -21.53 13.45 -12.02
CA TRP A 426 -21.75 14.48 -10.98
C TRP A 426 -22.32 14.05 -9.62
N HIS A 427 -21.47 14.07 -8.59
CA HIS A 427 -21.83 14.58 -7.26
C HIS A 427 -20.74 15.58 -6.82
N GLN A 428 -21.13 16.80 -6.44
CA GLN A 428 -20.20 17.81 -5.89
C GLN A 428 -19.91 17.52 -4.42
N VAL A 429 -18.67 17.69 -3.99
CA VAL A 429 -18.29 17.63 -2.58
C VAL A 429 -18.60 18.98 -1.91
N PRO A 430 -19.32 19.03 -0.77
CA PRO A 430 -19.60 20.28 -0.07
C PRO A 430 -18.36 20.80 0.69
N PRO A 431 -18.17 22.14 0.78
CA PRO A 431 -17.03 22.71 1.50
C PRO A 431 -17.17 22.52 3.02
N LYS A 432 -16.10 22.09 3.70
CA LYS A 432 -16.03 22.04 5.17
C LYS A 432 -15.85 23.45 5.78
N PRO A 433 -16.31 23.67 7.03
CA PRO A 433 -16.52 25.01 7.58
C PRO A 433 -15.24 25.69 8.10
N ARG A 434 -15.27 27.03 8.16
CA ARG A 434 -14.21 27.90 8.71
C ARG A 434 -14.44 28.23 10.19
N HIS A 435 -13.36 28.20 10.99
CA HIS A 435 -13.19 29.00 12.21
C HIS A 435 -11.84 29.73 12.05
N LEU A 436 -11.73 31.07 12.01
CA LEU A 436 -11.95 32.08 13.09
C LEU A 436 -10.97 31.84 14.26
N HIS A 437 -10.15 32.79 14.74
CA HIS A 437 -9.85 34.20 14.44
C HIS A 437 -8.32 34.42 14.62
N TYR A 438 -7.64 35.35 13.95
CA TYR A 438 -7.61 36.82 14.16
C TYR A 438 -6.74 37.45 13.03
N HIS A 439 -6.50 38.77 12.88
CA HIS A 439 -6.86 39.98 13.65
C HIS A 439 -7.32 41.10 12.67
N ARG A 440 -7.33 42.38 13.08
CA ARG A 440 -7.50 43.56 12.20
C ARG A 440 -6.26 44.47 12.24
N ARG A 441 -5.79 44.96 11.08
CA ARG A 441 -5.85 46.40 10.70
C ARG A 441 -5.22 46.69 9.32
N PHE A 442 -5.98 47.42 8.50
CA PHE A 442 -5.55 48.31 7.42
C PHE A 442 -4.55 49.40 7.93
N GLN A 443 -3.74 50.15 7.16
CA GLN A 443 -3.78 50.59 5.73
C GLN A 443 -2.30 50.87 5.21
N PRO A 444 -2.06 51.30 3.95
CA PRO A 444 -0.77 51.17 3.25
C PRO A 444 0.14 52.42 3.22
N GLN A 445 1.41 52.23 2.82
CA GLN A 445 2.24 53.30 2.29
C GLN A 445 1.94 53.54 0.80
N GLN A 446 1.56 54.77 0.45
CA GLN A 446 1.48 55.23 -0.93
C GLN A 446 2.83 55.76 -1.41
N MET A 447 3.26 55.35 -2.60
CA MET A 447 4.08 56.21 -3.46
C MET A 447 3.21 56.68 -4.62
N ARG A 448 2.99 57.99 -4.72
CA ARG A 448 2.45 58.65 -5.93
C ARG A 448 3.58 59.42 -6.58
N ASN A 449 3.84 59.18 -7.87
CA ASN A 449 4.61 60.11 -8.68
C ASN A 449 3.80 61.39 -8.91
N HIS A 450 4.44 62.54 -8.74
CA HIS A 450 3.91 63.84 -9.15
C HIS A 450 3.98 64.01 -10.67
N TYR A 451 2.98 64.68 -11.25
CA TYR A 451 3.20 65.58 -12.39
C TYR A 451 2.16 66.70 -12.43
N ALA A 452 2.61 67.84 -12.97
CA ALA A 452 1.85 69.01 -13.45
C ALA A 452 1.10 69.91 -12.44
N GLY A 453 1.67 71.13 -12.26
CA GLY A 453 1.04 72.35 -12.78
C GLY A 453 -0.01 73.04 -11.90
N ALA A 454 0.37 74.16 -11.29
CA ALA A 454 -0.54 75.05 -10.57
C ALA A 454 -0.87 76.33 -11.37
N SER A 455 -2.00 76.95 -11.03
CA SER A 455 -2.50 78.28 -11.45
C SER A 455 -3.02 78.37 -12.89
N THR A 456 -4.26 78.82 -13.13
CA THR A 456 -4.78 80.14 -12.73
C THR A 456 -6.27 80.20 -12.37
N VAL A 457 -6.58 81.06 -11.38
CA VAL A 457 -7.88 81.64 -10.95
C VAL A 457 -8.99 80.66 -10.54
#